data_AF-A0A1I0H801-F1
#
_entry.id   AF-A0A1I0H801-F1
#
_cell.length_a   1.000
_cell.length_b   1.000
_cell.length_c   1.000
_cell.angle_alpha   90.00
_cell.angle_beta   90.00
_cell.angle_gamma   90.00
#
_symmetry.space_group_name_H-M   'P 1'
#
loop_
_entity.id
_entity.type
_entity.pdbx_description
1 polymer ?
#
loop_
_entity_poly.entity_id
_entity_poly.type
_entity_poly.pdbx_seq_one_letter_code
_entity_poly.pdbx_strand_id
1 'polypeptide(L)'
;MSFDLKAFSKAQIEPRTREVPVTALSDFFADGEQAVFKVRALEHAEVSKVRECNQRDDLVKSAIAALSGSDHEKSKAIKEILGDVDGVPERTRVRIEALKLACVEPVIDQQFAVKLAQFFPNVLEHLTEVIFELTDQGGVIAKKKPKTSGTAQT
;
A
#
# COMPACT_ATOMS: atom_id res chain seq x y z
N MET A 1 7.52 -32.92 15.93
CA MET A 1 7.07 -31.92 16.91
C MET A 1 5.68 -31.47 16.52
N SER A 2 4.76 -31.26 17.46
CA SER A 2 3.42 -30.71 17.19
C SER A 2 3.42 -29.19 17.30
N PHE A 3 2.48 -28.55 16.63
CA PHE A 3 2.29 -27.10 16.68
C PHE A 3 1.58 -26.67 17.98
N ASP A 4 2.09 -25.64 18.67
CA ASP A 4 1.47 -25.12 19.89
C ASP A 4 0.43 -24.03 19.56
N LEU A 5 -0.83 -24.44 19.49
CA LEU A 5 -1.97 -23.55 19.25
C LEU A 5 -2.09 -22.45 20.32
N LYS A 6 -1.80 -22.78 21.59
CA LYS A 6 -1.96 -21.82 22.70
C LYS A 6 -0.88 -20.75 22.64
N ALA A 7 0.33 -21.11 22.25
CA ALA A 7 1.42 -20.15 22.05
C ALA A 7 1.12 -19.22 20.88
N PHE A 8 0.64 -19.75 19.75
CA PHE A 8 0.31 -18.96 18.57
C PHE A 8 -0.80 -17.93 18.87
N SER A 9 -1.91 -18.36 19.50
CA SER A 9 -3.02 -17.46 19.84
C SER A 9 -2.66 -16.35 20.84
N LYS A 10 -1.57 -16.50 21.60
CA LYS A 10 -1.08 -15.50 22.55
C LYS A 10 0.03 -14.62 21.98
N ALA A 11 0.58 -14.97 20.82
CA ALA A 11 1.65 -14.21 20.21
C ALA A 11 1.10 -12.88 19.69
N GLN A 12 1.78 -11.78 20.00
CA GLN A 12 1.56 -10.52 19.29
C GLN A 12 2.33 -10.61 17.97
N ILE A 13 1.59 -10.67 16.86
CA ILE A 13 2.14 -10.76 15.51
C ILE A 13 1.87 -9.42 14.84
N GLU A 14 2.93 -8.82 14.29
CA GLU A 14 2.86 -7.52 13.63
C GLU A 14 3.25 -7.67 12.15
N PRO A 15 2.69 -6.86 11.24
CA PRO A 15 3.13 -6.80 9.86
C PRO A 15 4.61 -6.45 9.78
N ARG A 16 5.35 -7.11 8.88
CA ARG A 16 6.71 -6.68 8.55
C ARG A 16 6.68 -5.28 7.97
N THR A 17 7.69 -4.48 8.29
CA THR A 17 7.92 -3.16 7.69
C THR A 17 9.30 -3.12 7.06
N ARG A 18 9.46 -2.28 6.03
CA ARG A 18 10.76 -2.02 5.39
C ARG A 18 10.81 -0.57 4.91
N GLU A 19 11.95 0.07 5.11
CA GLU A 19 12.29 1.34 4.48
C GLU A 19 12.90 1.04 3.10
N VAL A 20 12.35 1.69 2.07
CA VAL A 20 12.68 1.48 0.66
C VAL A 20 13.23 2.79 0.10
N PRO A 21 14.49 2.83 -0.33
CA PRO A 21 15.06 4.01 -0.98
C PRO A 21 14.34 4.34 -2.29
N VAL A 22 13.93 5.59 -2.45
CA VAL A 22 13.25 6.14 -3.62
C VAL A 22 14.09 7.26 -4.25
N THR A 23 15.32 6.94 -4.65
CA THR A 23 16.31 7.94 -5.12
C THR A 23 15.83 8.79 -6.30
N ALA A 24 14.97 8.26 -7.16
CA ALA A 24 14.36 9.00 -8.26
C ALA A 24 13.41 10.14 -7.80
N LEU A 25 13.01 10.16 -6.53
CA LEU A 25 12.17 11.19 -5.93
C LEU A 25 12.95 12.11 -4.99
N SER A 26 14.29 12.03 -4.97
CA SER A 26 15.11 12.77 -3.99
C SER A 26 14.88 14.28 -4.00
N ASP A 27 14.58 14.86 -5.16
CA ASP A 27 14.27 16.29 -5.32
C ASP A 27 13.03 16.75 -4.55
N PHE A 28 12.19 15.81 -4.09
CA PHE A 28 10.98 16.08 -3.30
C PHE A 28 11.19 15.91 -1.78
N PHE A 29 12.41 15.58 -1.34
CA PHE A 29 12.78 15.51 0.06
C PHE A 29 13.58 16.76 0.47
N ALA A 30 13.60 17.07 1.77
CA ALA A 30 14.38 18.19 2.27
C ALA A 30 15.90 17.91 2.13
N ASP A 31 16.69 18.97 1.99
CA ASP A 31 18.15 18.86 1.83
C ASP A 31 18.77 18.09 3.00
N GLY A 32 19.45 16.98 2.67
CA GLY A 32 20.13 16.11 3.63
C GLY A 32 19.27 14.99 4.23
N GLU A 33 17.97 14.92 3.88
CA GLU A 33 17.12 13.78 4.27
C GLU A 33 17.29 12.59 3.33
N GLN A 34 17.13 11.38 3.87
CA GLN A 34 17.12 10.17 3.07
C GLN A 34 15.78 10.04 2.37
N ALA A 35 15.80 9.97 1.03
CA ALA A 35 14.62 9.71 0.22
C ALA A 35 14.16 8.25 0.40
N VAL A 36 13.40 7.98 1.47
CA VAL A 36 12.92 6.64 1.82
C VAL A 36 11.41 6.62 2.02
N PHE A 37 10.78 5.56 1.54
CA PHE A 37 9.38 5.25 1.83
C PHE A 37 9.32 4.04 2.76
N LYS A 38 8.49 4.11 3.79
CA LYS A 38 8.23 2.98 4.68
C LYS A 38 6.98 2.25 4.21
N VAL A 39 7.15 0.97 3.90
CA VAL A 39 6.06 0.09 3.49
C VAL A 39 5.90 -1.06 4.47
N ARG A 40 4.72 -1.68 4.48
CA ARG A 40 4.42 -2.86 5.30
C ARG A 40 3.85 -4.01 4.50
N ALA A 41 3.89 -5.20 5.09
CA ALA A 41 3.12 -6.35 4.62
C ALA A 41 1.61 -6.04 4.67
N LEU A 42 0.89 -6.58 3.68
CA LEU A 42 -0.56 -6.56 3.65
C LEU A 42 -1.14 -7.70 4.50
N GLU A 43 -2.25 -7.44 5.17
CA GLU A 43 -3.08 -8.50 5.74
C GLU A 43 -3.90 -9.18 4.64
N HIS A 44 -4.35 -10.42 4.87
CA HIS A 44 -5.08 -11.17 3.84
C HIS A 44 -6.36 -10.47 3.38
N ALA A 45 -7.07 -9.79 4.28
CA ALA A 45 -8.26 -8.99 3.92
C ALA A 45 -7.90 -7.86 2.94
N GLU A 46 -6.73 -7.24 3.10
CA GLU A 46 -6.23 -6.20 2.21
C GLU A 46 -5.76 -6.78 0.88
N VAL A 47 -5.13 -7.96 0.89
CA VAL A 47 -4.78 -8.69 -0.35
C VAL A 47 -6.03 -9.00 -1.16
N SER A 48 -7.12 -9.45 -0.53
CA SER A 48 -8.40 -9.67 -1.23
C SER A 48 -8.94 -8.37 -1.82
N LYS A 49 -8.94 -7.27 -1.05
CA LYS A 49 -9.36 -5.95 -1.54
C LYS A 49 -8.54 -5.48 -2.74
N VAL A 50 -7.23 -5.70 -2.71
CA VAL A 50 -6.31 -5.38 -3.82
C VAL A 50 -6.63 -6.22 -5.06
N ARG A 51 -6.94 -7.51 -4.90
CA ARG A 51 -7.29 -8.40 -6.03
C ARG A 51 -8.65 -8.08 -6.64
N GLU A 52 -9.59 -7.65 -5.82
CA GLU A 52 -10.96 -7.29 -6.23
C GLU A 52 -11.07 -5.85 -6.75
N CYS A 53 -9.99 -5.06 -6.71
CA CYS A 53 -10.02 -3.64 -7.07
C CYS A 53 -10.50 -3.41 -8.50
N ASN A 54 -10.14 -4.29 -9.44
CA ASN A 54 -10.55 -4.17 -10.84
C ASN A 54 -12.07 -4.30 -10.98
N GLN A 55 -12.67 -5.32 -10.35
CA GLN A 55 -14.12 -5.53 -10.37
C GLN A 55 -14.86 -4.36 -9.73
N ARG A 56 -14.33 -3.85 -8.61
CA ARG A 56 -14.87 -2.66 -7.92
C ARG A 56 -14.82 -1.44 -8.83
N ASP A 57 -13.68 -1.20 -9.49
CA ASP A 57 -13.50 -0.05 -10.36
C ASP A 57 -14.40 -0.13 -11.60
N ASP A 58 -14.57 -1.31 -12.18
CA ASP A 58 -15.45 -1.50 -13.33
C ASP A 58 -16.92 -1.28 -12.95
N LEU A 59 -17.35 -1.75 -11.77
CA LEU A 59 -18.69 -1.45 -11.23
C LEU A 59 -18.90 0.05 -11.02
N VAL A 60 -17.90 0.76 -10.48
CA VAL A 60 -17.94 2.21 -10.29
C VAL A 60 -18.05 2.91 -11.64
N LYS A 61 -17.27 2.49 -12.65
CA LYS A 61 -17.36 3.03 -14.01
C LYS A 61 -18.76 2.86 -14.61
N SER A 62 -19.35 1.67 -14.50
CA SER A 62 -20.70 1.41 -14.98
C SER A 62 -21.74 2.27 -14.26
N ALA A 63 -21.61 2.47 -12.95
CA ALA A 63 -22.50 3.34 -12.18
C ALA A 63 -22.38 4.80 -12.61
N ILE A 64 -21.15 5.30 -12.82
CA ILE A 64 -20.91 6.66 -13.32
C ILE A 64 -21.51 6.84 -14.70
N ALA A 65 -21.34 5.88 -15.61
CA ALA A 65 -21.94 5.92 -16.94
C ALA A 65 -23.47 5.97 -16.87
N ALA A 66 -24.08 5.13 -16.01
CA ALA A 66 -25.53 5.13 -15.80
C ALA A 66 -26.05 6.46 -15.22
N LEU A 67 -25.31 7.08 -14.28
CA LEU A 67 -25.67 8.35 -13.66
C LEU A 67 -25.44 9.56 -14.57
N SER A 68 -24.41 9.52 -15.41
CA SER A 68 -24.07 10.63 -16.32
C SER A 68 -24.95 10.63 -17.58
N GLY A 69 -25.54 9.49 -17.95
CA GLY A 69 -26.30 9.35 -19.20
C GLY A 69 -25.43 9.70 -20.41
N SER A 70 -25.89 10.65 -21.24
CA SER A 70 -25.14 11.19 -22.38
C SER A 70 -24.36 12.48 -22.07
N ASP A 71 -24.34 12.92 -20.81
CA ASP A 71 -23.73 14.19 -20.40
C ASP A 71 -22.23 14.04 -20.18
N HIS A 72 -21.46 14.29 -21.25
CA HIS A 72 -20.01 14.17 -21.29
C HIS A 72 -19.29 15.05 -20.24
N GLU A 73 -19.83 16.23 -19.92
CA GLU A 73 -19.23 17.15 -18.95
C GLU A 73 -19.36 16.62 -17.52
N LYS A 74 -20.51 16.02 -17.15
CA LYS A 74 -20.68 15.34 -15.87
C LYS A 74 -19.76 14.14 -15.72
N SER A 75 -19.62 13.35 -16.78
CA SER A 75 -18.70 12.20 -16.78
C SER A 75 -17.26 12.63 -16.58
N LYS A 76 -16.82 13.72 -17.24
CA LYS A 76 -15.46 14.25 -17.12
C LYS A 76 -15.15 14.80 -15.73
N ALA A 77 -16.06 15.58 -15.14
CA ALA A 77 -15.90 16.11 -13.78
C ALA A 77 -15.78 14.99 -12.73
N ILE A 78 -16.56 13.91 -12.89
CA ILE A 78 -16.47 12.75 -11.99
C ILE A 78 -15.14 12.01 -12.15
N LYS A 79 -14.64 11.85 -13.38
CA LYS A 79 -13.32 11.24 -13.65
C LYS A 79 -12.16 12.07 -13.10
N GLU A 80 -12.22 13.39 -13.19
CA GLU A 80 -11.20 14.28 -12.62
C GLU A 80 -11.14 14.17 -11.09
N ILE A 81 -12.28 13.92 -10.42
CA ILE A 81 -12.34 13.74 -8.96
C ILE A 81 -11.83 12.35 -8.54
N LEU A 82 -12.22 11.29 -9.24
CA LEU A 82 -11.85 9.90 -8.90
C LEU A 82 -10.47 9.48 -9.44
N GLY A 83 -9.87 10.29 -10.31
CA GLY A 83 -8.69 9.95 -11.09
C GLY A 83 -9.07 9.22 -12.36
N ASP A 84 -8.43 9.57 -13.48
CA ASP A 84 -8.69 8.93 -14.76
C ASP A 84 -8.13 7.50 -14.76
N VAL A 85 -9.00 6.56 -14.42
CA VAL A 85 -8.75 5.12 -14.46
C VAL A 85 -9.08 4.52 -15.83
N ASP A 86 -9.51 5.32 -16.81
CA ASP A 86 -9.70 4.84 -18.18
C ASP A 86 -8.35 4.60 -18.85
N GLY A 87 -8.22 3.44 -19.50
CA GLY A 87 -6.97 3.02 -20.14
C GLY A 87 -5.87 2.53 -19.18
N VAL A 88 -6.02 2.66 -17.85
CA VAL A 88 -5.04 2.10 -16.89
C VAL A 88 -5.16 0.57 -16.88
N PRO A 89 -4.08 -0.17 -17.22
CA PRO A 89 -4.07 -1.63 -17.20
C PRO A 89 -4.39 -2.18 -15.81
N GLU A 90 -5.07 -3.32 -15.77
CA GLU A 90 -5.45 -4.02 -14.52
C GLU A 90 -4.28 -4.20 -13.55
N ARG A 91 -3.11 -4.59 -14.07
CA ARG A 91 -1.88 -4.79 -13.29
C ARG A 91 -1.43 -3.51 -12.57
N THR A 92 -1.66 -2.35 -13.18
CA THR A 92 -1.32 -1.04 -12.61
C THR A 92 -2.33 -0.63 -11.55
N ARG A 93 -3.63 -0.90 -11.75
CA ARG A 93 -4.67 -0.62 -10.72
C ARG A 93 -4.41 -1.41 -9.44
N VAL A 94 -4.10 -2.69 -9.57
CA VAL A 94 -3.74 -3.58 -8.45
C VAL A 94 -2.53 -3.03 -7.67
N ARG A 95 -1.50 -2.55 -8.38
CA ARG A 95 -0.31 -1.95 -7.77
C ARG A 95 -0.60 -0.65 -7.04
N ILE A 96 -1.40 0.23 -7.64
CA ILE A 96 -1.83 1.48 -7.02
C ILE A 96 -2.58 1.21 -5.72
N GLU A 97 -3.53 0.27 -5.74
CA GLU A 97 -4.31 -0.08 -4.54
C GLU A 97 -3.43 -0.72 -3.47
N ALA A 98 -2.49 -1.60 -3.85
CA ALA A 98 -1.52 -2.18 -2.92
C ALA A 98 -0.66 -1.11 -2.25
N LEU A 99 -0.14 -0.16 -3.02
CA LEU A 99 0.70 0.92 -2.50
C LEU A 99 -0.05 1.81 -1.50
N LYS A 100 -1.30 2.20 -1.82
CA LYS A 100 -2.12 3.03 -0.92
C LYS A 100 -2.40 2.37 0.43
N LEU A 101 -2.60 1.05 0.45
CA LEU A 101 -2.90 0.32 1.68
C LEU A 101 -1.64 0.01 2.49
N ALA A 102 -0.52 -0.24 1.82
CA ALA A 102 0.71 -0.71 2.45
C ALA A 102 1.76 0.37 2.72
N CYS A 103 1.64 1.58 2.14
CA CYS A 103 2.58 2.66 2.45
C CYS A 103 2.22 3.30 3.80
N VAL A 104 3.17 3.26 4.73
CA VAL A 104 3.01 3.78 6.10
C VAL A 104 3.45 5.23 6.16
N GLU A 105 4.61 5.53 5.57
CA GLU A 105 5.20 6.87 5.55
C GLU A 105 5.90 7.08 4.19
N PRO A 106 5.49 8.07 3.37
CA PRO A 106 4.35 8.97 3.56
C PRO A 106 3.00 8.23 3.36
N VAL A 107 1.90 8.80 3.87
CA VAL A 107 0.56 8.29 3.56
C VAL A 107 0.20 8.71 2.13
N ILE A 108 -0.07 7.73 1.28
CA ILE A 108 -0.29 7.94 -0.17
C ILE A 108 -1.77 7.89 -0.51
N ASP A 109 -2.22 8.87 -1.30
CA ASP A 109 -3.57 8.90 -1.88
C ASP A 109 -3.61 8.35 -3.31
N GLN A 110 -4.82 8.26 -3.88
CA GLN A 110 -5.01 7.77 -5.25
C GLN A 110 -4.30 8.66 -6.29
N GLN A 111 -4.39 9.98 -6.14
CA GLN A 111 -3.86 10.92 -7.14
C GLN A 111 -2.33 10.86 -7.19
N PHE A 112 -1.67 10.81 -6.04
CA PHE A 112 -0.23 10.61 -5.97
C PHE A 112 0.19 9.28 -6.58
N ALA A 113 -0.50 8.18 -6.26
CA ALA A 113 -0.15 6.87 -6.80
C ALA A 113 -0.32 6.79 -8.33
N VAL A 114 -1.35 7.44 -8.89
CA VAL A 114 -1.53 7.56 -10.34
C VAL A 114 -0.41 8.40 -10.96
N LYS A 115 -0.05 9.53 -10.35
CA LYS A 115 1.08 10.36 -10.82
C LYS A 115 2.40 9.59 -10.77
N LEU A 116 2.62 8.81 -9.72
CA LEU A 116 3.78 7.94 -9.60
C LEU A 116 3.79 6.89 -10.72
N ALA A 117 2.65 6.28 -11.03
CA ALA A 117 2.52 5.33 -12.14
C ALA A 117 2.85 5.94 -13.51
N GLN A 118 2.49 7.22 -13.73
CA GLN A 118 2.68 7.93 -14.99
C GLN A 118 4.13 8.37 -15.21
N PHE A 119 4.77 8.93 -14.18
CA PHE A 119 6.08 9.58 -14.32
C PHE A 119 7.24 8.78 -13.74
N PHE A 120 6.98 7.90 -12.77
CA PHE A 120 7.99 7.09 -12.08
C PHE A 120 7.56 5.61 -11.97
N PRO A 121 7.26 4.94 -13.11
CA PRO A 121 6.72 3.58 -13.10
C PRO A 121 7.67 2.57 -12.43
N ASN A 122 8.99 2.77 -12.55
CA ASN A 122 9.98 1.94 -11.87
C ASN A 122 9.89 2.02 -10.34
N VAL A 123 9.57 3.20 -9.80
CA VAL A 123 9.40 3.41 -8.35
C VAL A 123 8.13 2.69 -7.87
N LEU A 124 7.03 2.80 -8.62
CA LEU A 124 5.80 2.06 -8.32
C LEU A 124 6.03 0.53 -8.31
N GLU A 125 6.70 0.00 -9.35
CA GLU A 125 7.02 -1.42 -9.42
C GLU A 125 7.87 -1.85 -8.22
N HIS A 126 8.96 -1.13 -7.93
CA HIS A 126 9.86 -1.49 -6.84
C HIS A 126 9.17 -1.48 -5.47
N LEU A 127 8.41 -0.43 -5.16
CA LEU A 127 7.68 -0.33 -3.88
C LEU A 127 6.67 -1.48 -3.74
N THR A 128 5.92 -1.77 -4.80
CA THR A 128 4.89 -2.81 -4.76
C THR A 128 5.47 -4.22 -4.74
N GLU A 129 6.61 -4.46 -5.39
CA GLU A 129 7.36 -5.71 -5.27
C GLU A 129 7.82 -5.95 -3.83
N VAL A 130 8.38 -4.94 -3.17
CA VAL A 130 8.75 -5.03 -1.75
C VAL A 130 7.53 -5.33 -0.89
N ILE A 131 6.39 -4.67 -1.14
CA ILE A 131 5.13 -4.94 -0.41
C ILE A 131 4.71 -6.41 -0.55
N PHE A 132 4.72 -6.96 -1.77
CA PHE A 132 4.36 -8.36 -1.99
C PHE A 132 5.38 -9.32 -1.37
N GLU A 133 6.68 -9.03 -1.46
CA GLU A 133 7.73 -9.81 -0.79
C GLU A 133 7.52 -9.88 0.72
N LEU A 134 7.24 -8.74 1.37
CA LEU A 134 6.96 -8.67 2.80
C LEU A 134 5.68 -9.44 3.17
N THR A 135 4.66 -9.39 2.30
CA THR A 135 3.39 -10.09 2.48
C THR A 135 3.60 -11.61 2.43
N ASP A 136 4.40 -12.10 1.49
CA ASP A 136 4.72 -13.52 1.33
C ASP A 136 5.58 -14.06 2.49
N GLN A 137 6.34 -13.20 3.18
CA GLN A 137 7.13 -13.56 4.37
C GLN A 137 6.30 -13.67 5.66
N GLY A 138 5.02 -13.30 5.62
CA GLY A 138 4.13 -13.29 6.77
C GLY A 138 4.54 -12.31 7.89
N GLY A 139 3.76 -12.32 8.97
CA GLY A 139 4.01 -11.45 10.12
C GLY A 139 5.24 -11.84 10.94
N VAL A 140 5.76 -10.87 11.70
CA VAL A 140 6.82 -11.09 12.69
C VAL A 140 6.21 -11.14 14.08
N ILE A 141 6.67 -12.08 14.91
CA ILE A 141 6.31 -12.07 16.33
C ILE A 141 7.00 -10.88 16.96
N ALA A 142 6.21 -9.94 17.49
CA ALA A 142 6.73 -8.81 18.23
C ALA A 142 7.60 -9.35 19.37
N LYS A 143 8.91 -9.09 19.31
CA LYS A 143 9.79 -9.44 20.42
C LYS A 143 9.27 -8.67 21.64
N LYS A 144 8.97 -9.38 22.74
CA LYS A 144 8.77 -8.74 24.03
C LYS A 144 9.94 -7.78 24.22
N LYS A 145 9.69 -6.48 24.36
CA LYS A 145 10.70 -5.54 24.87
C LYS A 145 11.33 -6.23 26.10
N PRO A 146 12.66 -6.33 26.19
CA PRO A 146 13.27 -6.84 27.41
C PRO A 146 12.66 -6.04 28.56
N LYS A 147 12.05 -6.74 29.52
CA LYS A 147 11.75 -6.09 30.80
C LYS A 147 13.13 -5.66 31.31
N THR A 148 13.35 -4.35 31.45
CA THR A 148 14.45 -3.81 32.24
C THR A 148 14.26 -4.31 33.67
N SER A 149 14.74 -5.52 33.93
CA SER A 149 14.96 -6.05 35.27
C SER A 149 16.36 -5.60 35.69
N GLY A 150 16.42 -4.65 36.62
CA GLY A 150 17.69 -4.14 37.10
C GLY A 150 17.55 -3.04 38.15
N THR A 151 16.89 -3.37 39.27
CA THR A 151 17.20 -2.70 40.54
C THR A 151 18.61 -3.11 40.97
N ALA A 152 19.52 -2.15 41.11
CA ALA A 152 20.71 -2.19 41.97
C ALA A 152 21.13 -0.71 42.16
N GLN A 153 20.76 -0.02 43.24
CA GLN A 153 21.47 -0.01 44.53
C GLN A 153 23.00 -0.06 44.39
N THR A 154 23.64 1.11 44.43
CA THR A 154 24.63 1.48 45.46
C THR A 154 24.84 2.99 45.45
#